data_AF-A0A0Q7NDB5-F1
#
_entry.id   AF-A0A0Q7NDB5-F1
#
_cell.length_a   1.000
_cell.length_b   1.000
_cell.length_c   1.000
_cell.angle_alpha   90.00
_cell.angle_beta   90.00
_cell.angle_gamma   90.00
#
_symmetry.space_group_name_H-M   'P 1'
#
loop_
_entity.id
_entity.type
_entity.pdbx_description
1 polymer ?
#
loop_
_entity_poly.entity_id
_entity_poly.type
_entity_poly.pdbx_seq_one_letter_code
_entity_poly.pdbx_strand_id
1 'polypeptide(L)'
;MIVSPNSNTAAVAGALSLLAMRLDRLLRLHHADSQISLVQRSALTTLVRDGAMSPGALATRERVRPPSMTRTVNALAELELIMRSPHPSDGRQVVVSVTRAGQALVTDEVSARDSWLAGQLSKLSDEQTLLLRQALVIIGQIGEAEAVPG
;
A
#
# COMPACT_ATOMS: atom_id res chain seq x y z
N MET A 1 -31.19 0.47 -11.99
CA MET A 1 -31.61 1.81 -11.53
C MET A 1 -30.37 2.50 -11.00
N ILE A 2 -29.71 3.34 -11.80
CA ILE A 2 -28.49 4.04 -11.40
C ILE A 2 -28.94 5.21 -10.54
N VAL A 3 -28.77 5.10 -9.22
CA VAL A 3 -29.02 6.22 -8.31
C VAL A 3 -27.92 7.25 -8.58
N SER A 4 -28.25 8.31 -9.30
CA SER A 4 -27.35 9.45 -9.47
C SER A 4 -26.98 9.97 -8.08
N PRO A 5 -25.69 10.13 -7.77
CA PRO A 5 -25.29 10.61 -6.45
C PRO A 5 -25.91 11.99 -6.21
N ASN A 6 -26.57 12.18 -5.06
CA ASN A 6 -27.04 13.50 -4.65
C ASN A 6 -25.84 14.47 -4.65
N SER A 7 -26.03 15.74 -5.00
CA SER A 7 -24.95 16.72 -5.22
C SER A 7 -23.96 16.80 -4.06
N ASN A 8 -24.44 16.59 -2.83
CA ASN A 8 -23.64 16.49 -1.62
C ASN A 8 -22.66 15.29 -1.65
N THR A 9 -23.09 14.13 -2.13
CA THR A 9 -22.26 12.91 -2.25
C THR A 9 -21.14 13.11 -3.27
N ALA A 10 -21.44 13.73 -4.41
CA ALA A 10 -20.44 14.01 -5.44
C ALA A 10 -19.38 15.02 -4.94
N ALA A 11 -19.80 16.06 -4.21
CA ALA A 11 -18.90 17.02 -3.59
C ALA A 11 -17.98 16.36 -2.54
N VAL A 12 -18.55 15.53 -1.66
CA VAL A 12 -17.79 14.78 -0.65
C VAL A 12 -16.81 13.81 -1.31
N ALA A 13 -17.22 13.09 -2.36
CA ALA A 13 -16.34 12.18 -3.10
C ALA A 13 -15.14 12.92 -3.74
N GLY A 14 -15.38 14.07 -4.37
CA GLY A 14 -14.33 14.89 -4.94
C GLY A 14 -13.34 15.41 -3.89
N ALA A 15 -13.85 15.92 -2.77
CA ALA A 15 -13.04 16.39 -1.66
C ALA A 15 -12.20 15.27 -1.03
N LEU A 16 -12.82 14.11 -0.76
CA LEU A 16 -12.14 12.96 -0.19
C LEU A 16 -11.03 12.45 -1.11
N SER A 17 -11.30 12.33 -2.41
CA SER A 17 -10.30 11.88 -3.40
C SER A 17 -9.09 12.82 -3.43
N LEU A 18 -9.33 14.13 -3.44
CA LEU A 18 -8.26 15.14 -3.43
C LEU A 18 -7.43 15.10 -2.14
N LEU A 19 -8.09 14.99 -0.99
CA LEU A 19 -7.42 14.95 0.31
C LEU A 19 -6.63 13.65 0.48
N ALA A 20 -7.17 12.51 0.04
CA ALA A 20 -6.46 11.24 0.05
C ALA A 20 -5.16 11.31 -0.78
N MET A 21 -5.21 11.84 -2.00
CA MET A 21 -4.00 12.02 -2.83
C MET A 21 -2.97 12.96 -2.18
N ARG A 22 -3.42 14.07 -1.58
CA ARG A 22 -2.52 15.02 -0.90
C ARG A 22 -1.88 14.40 0.34
N LEU A 23 -2.67 13.69 1.14
CA LEU A 23 -2.19 13.00 2.34
C LEU A 23 -1.20 11.90 1.95
N ASP A 24 -1.50 11.08 0.94
CA ASP A 24 -0.58 10.08 0.40
C ASP A 24 0.75 10.71 -0.02
N ARG A 25 0.71 11.82 -0.77
CA ARG A 25 1.92 12.56 -1.15
C ARG A 25 2.71 13.08 0.05
N LEU A 26 2.05 13.65 1.06
CA LEU A 26 2.73 14.15 2.26
C LEU A 26 3.38 13.02 3.04
N LEU A 27 2.67 11.90 3.24
CA LEU A 27 3.20 10.72 3.89
C LEU A 27 4.43 10.20 3.13
N ARG A 28 4.43 10.21 1.79
CA ARG A 28 5.62 9.84 0.98
C ARG A 28 6.83 10.75 1.20
N LEU A 29 6.64 12.05 1.46
CA LEU A 29 7.77 12.98 1.67
C LEU A 29 8.52 12.70 2.98
N HIS A 30 7.81 12.21 4.00
CA HIS A 30 8.43 11.74 5.24
C HIS A 30 9.14 10.38 5.09
N HIS A 31 9.28 9.90 3.85
CA HIS A 31 10.06 8.73 3.44
C HIS A 31 11.10 9.05 2.35
N ALA A 32 11.47 10.32 2.16
CA ALA A 32 12.38 10.71 1.08
C ALA A 32 13.78 10.07 1.16
N ASP A 33 14.18 9.53 2.31
CA ASP A 33 15.42 8.76 2.50
C ASP A 33 15.24 7.24 2.28
N SER A 34 14.08 6.80 1.81
CA SER A 34 13.82 5.37 1.71
C SER A 34 14.63 4.73 0.58
N GLN A 35 15.32 3.62 0.90
CA GLN A 35 16.22 2.91 -0.02
C GLN A 35 15.54 2.32 -1.26
N ILE A 36 14.20 2.39 -1.34
CA ILE A 36 13.40 1.85 -2.44
C ILE A 36 12.40 2.88 -2.95
N SER A 37 12.14 2.84 -4.25
CA SER A 37 11.09 3.61 -4.91
C SER A 37 9.70 3.20 -4.42
N LEU A 38 8.72 4.04 -4.72
CA LEU A 38 7.33 3.78 -4.36
C LEU A 38 6.77 2.47 -4.94
N VAL A 39 7.10 2.14 -6.19
CA VAL A 39 6.60 0.93 -6.83
C VAL A 39 7.22 -0.32 -6.19
N GLN A 40 8.51 -0.26 -5.85
CA GLN A 40 9.21 -1.30 -5.11
C GLN A 40 8.62 -1.50 -3.72
N ARG A 41 8.29 -0.40 -3.03
CA ARG A 41 7.60 -0.44 -1.74
C ARG A 41 6.24 -1.11 -1.82
N SER A 42 5.40 -0.68 -2.76
CA SER A 42 4.05 -1.22 -2.90
C SER A 42 4.11 -2.74 -3.12
N ALA A 43 4.99 -3.18 -4.03
CA ALA A 43 5.24 -4.60 -4.28
C ALA A 43 5.76 -5.34 -3.02
N LEU A 44 6.69 -4.77 -2.27
CA LEU A 44 7.25 -5.38 -1.06
C LEU A 44 6.20 -5.51 0.05
N THR A 45 5.40 -4.47 0.29
CA THR A 45 4.28 -4.47 1.25
C THR A 45 3.23 -5.50 0.88
N THR A 46 2.90 -5.64 -0.41
CA THR A 46 1.98 -6.68 -0.89
C THR A 46 2.51 -8.08 -0.62
N LEU A 47 3.80 -8.34 -0.85
CA LEU A 47 4.39 -9.64 -0.51
C LEU A 47 4.42 -9.90 1.00
N VAL A 48 4.62 -8.88 1.84
CA VAL A 48 4.54 -9.00 3.31
C VAL A 48 3.12 -9.36 3.75
N ARG A 49 2.11 -8.67 3.22
CA ARG A 49 0.71 -8.83 3.61
C ARG A 49 0.11 -10.13 3.08
N ASP A 50 0.40 -10.43 1.81
CA ASP A 50 -0.32 -11.45 1.04
C ASP A 50 0.49 -12.73 0.83
N GLY A 51 1.74 -12.73 1.28
CA GLY A 51 2.65 -13.86 1.20
C GLY A 51 3.34 -14.01 -0.16
N ALA A 52 4.09 -15.11 -0.26
CA ALA A 52 4.89 -15.43 -1.43
C ALA A 52 4.02 -15.71 -2.66
N MET A 53 4.39 -15.17 -3.82
CA MET A 53 3.64 -15.35 -5.07
C MET A 53 4.54 -15.24 -6.30
N SER A 54 4.02 -15.58 -7.49
CA SER A 54 4.78 -15.39 -8.73
C SER A 54 4.89 -13.90 -9.11
N PRO A 55 5.91 -13.48 -9.88
CA PRO A 55 6.00 -12.11 -10.39
C PRO A 55 4.78 -11.69 -11.21
N GLY A 56 4.14 -12.63 -11.92
CA GLY A 56 2.91 -12.37 -12.66
C GLY A 56 1.72 -12.09 -11.75
N ALA A 57 1.55 -12.88 -10.68
CA ALA A 57 0.52 -12.65 -9.68
C ALA A 57 0.72 -11.30 -8.96
N LEU A 58 1.97 -10.96 -8.64
CA LEU A 58 2.32 -9.68 -8.05
C LEU A 58 2.00 -8.51 -9.00
N ALA A 59 2.29 -8.65 -10.29
CA ALA A 59 1.94 -7.64 -11.29
C ALA A 59 0.43 -7.37 -11.34
N THR A 60 -0.38 -8.43 -11.29
CA THR A 60 -1.85 -8.34 -11.25
C THR A 60 -2.33 -7.62 -9.99
N ARG A 61 -1.82 -7.99 -8.80
CA ARG A 61 -2.20 -7.35 -7.53
C ARG A 61 -1.84 -5.86 -7.50
N GLU A 62 -0.64 -5.53 -7.98
CA GLU A 62 -0.14 -4.16 -8.05
C GLU A 62 -0.75 -3.37 -9.22
N ARG A 63 -1.60 -4.00 -10.05
CA ARG A 63 -2.23 -3.40 -11.24
C ARG A 63 -1.21 -2.76 -12.19
N VAL A 64 -0.05 -3.42 -12.38
CA VAL A 64 1.02 -2.97 -13.29
C VAL A 64 1.31 -4.01 -14.38
N ARG A 65 1.97 -3.57 -15.46
CA ARG A 65 2.37 -4.47 -16.55
C ARG A 65 3.47 -5.45 -16.10
N PRO A 66 3.47 -6.71 -16.57
CA PRO A 66 4.47 -7.71 -16.19
C PRO A 66 5.93 -7.25 -16.37
N PRO A 67 6.34 -6.59 -17.47
CA PRO A 67 7.72 -6.11 -17.60
C PRO A 67 8.11 -5.08 -16.54
N SER A 68 7.16 -4.25 -16.08
CA SER A 68 7.40 -3.28 -15.00
C SER A 68 7.55 -3.99 -13.66
N MET A 69 6.75 -5.01 -13.41
CA MET A 69 6.90 -5.82 -12.20
C MET A 69 8.22 -6.60 -12.19
N THR A 70 8.64 -7.17 -13.32
CA THR A 70 9.94 -7.85 -13.41
C THR A 70 11.11 -6.94 -13.05
N ARG A 71 11.11 -5.68 -13.52
CA ARG A 71 12.14 -4.70 -13.11
C ARG A 71 12.10 -4.41 -11.61
N THR A 72 10.89 -4.29 -11.05
CA THR A 72 10.68 -4.06 -9.62
C THR A 72 11.22 -5.23 -8.79
N VAL A 73 10.89 -6.45 -9.18
CA VAL A 73 11.34 -7.71 -8.57
C VAL A 73 12.85 -7.93 -8.74
N ASN A 74 13.47 -7.49 -9.83
CA ASN A 74 14.92 -7.52 -9.97
C ASN A 74 15.58 -6.57 -8.96
N ALA A 75 15.15 -5.30 -8.92
CA ALA A 75 15.75 -4.32 -8.03
C ALA A 75 15.55 -4.66 -6.54
N LEU A 76 14.39 -5.19 -6.14
CA LEU A 76 14.18 -5.66 -4.76
C LEU A 76 15.05 -6.86 -4.39
N ALA A 77 15.36 -7.74 -5.35
CA ALA A 77 16.24 -8.88 -5.14
C ALA A 77 17.71 -8.45 -5.06
N GLU A 78 18.13 -7.47 -5.87
CA GLU A 78 19.47 -6.85 -5.80
C GLU A 78 19.74 -6.18 -4.45
N LEU A 79 18.70 -5.65 -3.81
CA LEU A 79 18.75 -5.09 -2.46
C LEU A 79 18.57 -6.15 -1.35
N GLU A 80 18.49 -7.43 -1.71
CA GLU A 80 18.28 -8.55 -0.78
C GLU A 80 17.00 -8.45 0.07
N LEU A 81 16.02 -7.67 -0.36
CA LEU A 81 14.74 -7.48 0.33
C LEU A 81 13.73 -8.58 0.00
N ILE A 82 13.93 -9.26 -1.12
CA ILE A 82 13.18 -10.46 -1.51
C ILE A 82 14.13 -11.57 -1.96
N MET A 83 13.65 -12.79 -1.96
CA MET A 83 14.33 -13.96 -2.53
C MET A 83 13.45 -14.68 -3.54
N ARG A 84 14.12 -15.37 -4.48
CA ARG A 84 13.48 -16.20 -5.50
C ARG A 84 13.70 -17.66 -5.18
N SER A 85 12.63 -18.44 -5.26
CA SER A 85 12.68 -19.90 -5.14
C SER A 85 11.90 -20.55 -6.28
N PRO A 86 12.24 -21.77 -6.68
CA PRO A 86 11.38 -22.58 -7.54
C PRO A 86 9.98 -22.73 -6.92
N HIS A 87 8.94 -22.77 -7.74
CA HIS A 87 7.58 -23.03 -7.26
C HIS A 87 7.49 -24.47 -6.74
N PRO A 88 6.89 -24.71 -5.57
CA PRO A 88 6.90 -26.02 -4.90
C PRO A 88 6.23 -27.15 -5.71
N SER A 89 5.26 -26.82 -6.56
CA SER A 89 4.57 -27.78 -7.43
C SER A 89 4.94 -27.71 -8.92
N ASP A 90 5.68 -26.67 -9.35
CA ASP A 90 6.09 -26.50 -10.74
C ASP A 90 7.46 -25.82 -10.80
N GLY A 91 8.54 -26.61 -10.81
CA GLY A 91 9.90 -26.09 -10.79
C GLY A 91 10.28 -25.19 -11.98
N ARG A 92 9.42 -25.07 -13.01
CA ARG A 92 9.59 -24.12 -14.12
C ARG A 92 9.14 -22.70 -13.75
N GLN A 93 8.32 -22.56 -12.71
CA GLN A 93 7.85 -21.27 -12.22
C GLN A 93 8.69 -20.79 -11.04
N VAL A 94 8.82 -19.47 -10.93
CA VAL A 94 9.53 -18.82 -9.83
C VAL A 94 8.51 -18.16 -8.91
N VAL A 95 8.72 -18.34 -7.61
CA VAL A 95 8.01 -17.62 -6.55
C VAL A 95 8.97 -16.60 -5.93
N VAL A 96 8.45 -15.42 -5.63
CA VAL A 96 9.15 -14.41 -4.85
C VAL A 96 8.58 -14.37 -3.43
N SER A 97 9.47 -14.27 -2.45
CA SER A 97 9.12 -14.15 -1.03
C SER A 97 9.98 -13.08 -0.37
N VAL A 98 9.48 -12.49 0.72
CA VAL A 98 10.16 -11.41 1.44
C VAL A 98 11.25 -12.00 2.35
N THR A 99 12.41 -11.35 2.39
CA THR A 99 13.47 -11.70 3.35
C THR A 99 13.20 -11.02 4.70
N ARG A 100 13.96 -11.40 5.74
CA ARG A 100 13.89 -10.71 7.03
C ARG A 100 14.22 -9.21 6.91
N ALA A 101 15.16 -8.84 6.04
CA ALA A 101 15.49 -7.44 5.77
C ALA A 101 14.35 -6.70 5.09
N GLY A 102 13.70 -7.32 4.08
CA GLY A 102 12.50 -6.75 3.47
C GLY A 102 11.34 -6.58 4.45
N GLN A 103 11.15 -7.54 5.34
CA GLN A 103 10.13 -7.48 6.39
C GLN A 103 10.41 -6.32 7.35
N ALA A 104 11.65 -6.18 7.83
CA ALA A 104 12.07 -5.10 8.72
C ALA A 104 11.89 -3.73 8.06
N LEU A 105 12.27 -3.60 6.79
CA LEU A 105 12.11 -2.34 6.05
C LEU A 105 10.64 -1.90 6.01
N VAL A 106 9.70 -2.81 5.75
CA VAL A 106 8.26 -2.48 5.77
C VAL A 106 7.81 -2.09 7.17
N THR A 107 8.32 -2.71 8.23
CA THR A 107 7.92 -2.43 9.62
C THR A 107 8.52 -1.13 10.18
N ASP A 108 9.81 -0.87 9.97
CA ASP A 108 10.50 0.34 10.42
C ASP A 108 9.92 1.58 9.76
N GLU A 109 9.42 1.41 8.55
CA GLU A 109 8.86 2.49 7.76
C GLU A 109 7.44 2.89 8.17
N VAL A 110 6.58 1.91 8.46
CA VAL A 110 5.29 2.17 9.12
C VAL A 110 5.52 3.02 10.37
N SER A 111 6.60 2.76 11.10
CA SER A 111 6.94 3.50 12.32
C SER A 111 7.31 4.97 12.07
N ALA A 112 8.05 5.31 11.01
CA ALA A 112 8.41 6.70 10.69
C ALA A 112 7.21 7.54 10.23
N ARG A 113 6.40 6.96 9.34
CA ARG A 113 5.14 7.57 8.87
C ARG A 113 4.18 7.84 10.02
N ASP A 114 3.96 6.81 10.81
CA ASP A 114 2.96 6.83 11.86
C ASP A 114 3.44 7.74 12.99
N SER A 115 4.75 7.84 13.23
CA SER A 115 5.34 8.82 14.17
C SER A 115 5.11 10.26 13.72
N TRP A 116 5.35 10.57 12.44
CA TRP A 116 5.08 11.91 11.93
C TRP A 116 3.59 12.25 12.02
N LEU A 117 2.73 11.31 11.58
CA LEU A 117 1.28 11.51 11.58
C LEU A 117 0.76 11.63 13.01
N ALA A 118 1.25 10.82 13.95
CA ALA A 118 0.94 10.93 15.38
C ALA A 118 1.32 12.32 15.92
N GLY A 119 2.45 12.89 15.52
CA GLY A 119 2.83 14.26 15.88
C GLY A 119 1.95 15.36 15.28
N GLN A 120 1.29 15.10 14.15
CA GLN A 120 0.26 16.02 13.64
C GLN A 120 -1.08 15.83 14.36
N LEU A 121 -1.47 14.58 14.60
CA LEU A 121 -2.73 14.24 15.26
C LEU A 121 -2.73 14.60 16.75
N SER A 122 -1.56 14.69 17.40
CA SER A 122 -1.44 15.12 18.80
C SER A 122 -1.86 16.58 19.04
N LYS A 123 -2.09 17.34 17.96
CA LYS A 123 -2.58 18.74 18.01
C LYS A 123 -4.10 18.84 17.97
N LEU A 124 -4.80 17.71 17.76
CA LEU A 124 -6.25 17.67 17.71
C LEU A 124 -6.83 17.71 19.12
N SER A 125 -8.02 18.29 19.26
CA SER A 125 -8.83 18.12 20.47
C SER A 125 -9.38 16.70 20.57
N ASP A 126 -9.88 16.33 21.75
CA ASP A 126 -10.53 15.03 21.97
C ASP A 126 -11.75 14.85 21.04
N GLU A 127 -12.53 15.91 20.83
CA GLU A 127 -13.68 15.90 19.92
C GLU A 127 -13.26 15.65 18.46
N GLN A 128 -12.21 16.35 18.00
CA GLN A 128 -11.67 16.15 16.65
C GLN A 128 -11.10 14.73 16.49
N THR A 129 -10.45 14.19 17.51
CA THR A 129 -9.91 12.83 17.52
C THR A 129 -11.02 11.80 17.44
N LEU A 130 -12.12 11.99 18.18
CA LEU A 130 -13.29 11.12 18.13
C LEU A 130 -13.93 11.12 16.74
N LEU A 131 -14.13 12.30 16.15
CA LEU A 131 -14.69 12.45 14.81
C LEU A 131 -13.80 11.78 13.76
N LEU A 132 -12.48 11.96 13.85
CA LEU A 132 -11.54 11.31 12.94
C LEU A 132 -11.60 9.78 13.07
N ARG A 133 -11.69 9.23 14.29
CA ARG A 133 -11.86 7.78 14.50
C ARG A 133 -13.11 7.24 13.81
N GLN A 134 -14.22 7.96 13.91
CA GLN A 134 -15.47 7.58 13.21
C GLN A 134 -15.30 7.64 11.69
N ALA A 135 -14.66 8.69 11.17
CA ALA A 135 -14.38 8.82 9.74
C ALA A 135 -13.48 7.70 9.21
N LEU A 136 -12.45 7.29 9.97
CA LEU A 136 -11.55 6.20 9.59
C LEU A 136 -12.28 4.87 9.38
N VAL A 137 -13.29 4.56 10.21
CA VAL A 137 -14.12 3.36 10.03
C VAL A 137 -14.85 3.41 8.68
N ILE A 138 -15.45 4.55 8.35
CA ILE A 138 -16.19 4.74 7.09
C ILE A 138 -15.22 4.64 5.89
N ILE A 139 -14.05 5.29 5.98
CA ILE A 139 -13.04 5.25 4.91
C ILE A 139 -12.53 3.81 4.71
N GLY A 140 -12.33 3.05 5.78
CA GLY A 140 -11.94 1.64 5.71
C GLY A 140 -12.94 0.78 4.92
N GLN A 141 -14.24 0.98 5.17
CA GLN A 141 -15.31 0.28 4.45
C GLN A 141 -15.30 0.57 2.94
N ILE A 142 -14.94 1.80 2.53
CA ILE A 142 -14.81 2.17 1.11
C ILE A 142 -13.65 1.38 0.46
N GLY A 143 -12.53 1.22 1.17
CA GLY A 143 -11.38 0.46 0.68
C GLY A 143 -11.64 -1.05 0.59
N GLU A 144 -12.42 -1.62 1.51
CA GLU A 144 -12.80 -3.03 1.50
C GLU A 144 -13.85 -3.37 0.42
N ALA A 145 -14.72 -2.42 0.08
CA ALA A 145 -15.73 -2.59 -0.96
C ALA A 145 -15.13 -2.86 -2.37
N GLU A 146 -13.85 -2.51 -2.59
CA GLU A 146 -13.12 -2.79 -3.83
C GLU A 146 -12.37 -4.16 -3.78
N ALA A 147 -12.25 -4.78 -2.61
CA ALA A 147 -11.43 -5.97 -2.36
C ALA A 147 -12.16 -7.31 -2.56
N VAL A 148 -13.41 -7.32 -3.05
CA VAL A 148 -14.10 -8.54 -3.49
C VAL A 148 -14.16 -8.58 -5.02
N PRO A 149 -13.18 -9.18 -5.70
CA PRO A 149 -13.39 -9.76 -7.02
C PRO A 149 -13.98 -11.17 -6.85
N GLY A 150 -15.13 -11.39 -7.48
CA GLY A 150 -15.55 -12.74 -7.87
C GLY A 150 -14.66 -13.32 -8.97
#